data_AF-A0A8X6M9R6-F1
#
_entry.id   AF-A0A8X6M9R6-F1
#
_cell.length_a   1.000
_cell.length_b   1.000
_cell.length_c   1.000
_cell.angle_alpha   90.00
_cell.angle_beta   90.00
_cell.angle_gamma   90.00
#
_symmetry.space_group_name_H-M   'P 1'
#
loop_
_entity.id
_entity.type
_entity.pdbx_description
1 polymer ?
#
loop_
_entity_poly.entity_id
_entity_poly.type
_entity_poly.pdbx_seq_one_letter_code
_entity_poly.pdbx_strand_id
1 'polypeptide(L)'
;MCLYFFSVTCLTASVLTLSAIACDRFIAIIFPLHARITKQRTSVVITSIWMTSCLVSIPFLIIRKYRNYQWKNLLEASCEDDWPRDERWDTESVVCIRTYPLKQLYYTFVTVTLFFVPVAIMIVTYMLIICRLWRSQAPGEANIVNINMQQRAKKKVYNNESILTRLCTLVRYNMNEEFFTVLYLIFKLFALQ
;
A
#
# COMPACT_ATOMS: atom_id res chain seq x y z
N MET A 1 -7.98 6.87 24.39
CA MET A 1 -8.62 6.97 23.06
C MET A 1 -7.75 7.77 22.09
N CYS A 2 -7.43 9.05 22.39
CA CYS A 2 -6.61 9.89 21.49
C CYS A 2 -5.21 9.33 21.20
N LEU A 3 -4.54 8.73 22.20
CA LEU A 3 -3.21 8.12 22.00
C LEU A 3 -3.21 7.03 20.93
N TYR A 4 -4.25 6.18 20.92
CA TYR A 4 -4.37 5.09 19.95
C TYR A 4 -4.57 5.63 18.52
N PHE A 5 -5.41 6.66 18.38
CA PHE A 5 -5.59 7.36 17.10
C PHE A 5 -4.27 7.90 16.55
N PHE A 6 -3.49 8.60 17.38
CA PHE A 6 -2.19 9.12 16.96
C PHE A 6 -1.21 8.00 16.60
N SER A 7 -1.15 6.93 17.40
CA SER A 7 -0.28 5.78 17.11
C SER A 7 -0.60 5.15 15.75
N VAL A 8 -1.88 4.90 15.45
CA VAL A 8 -2.29 4.31 14.15
C VAL A 8 -2.04 5.29 12.99
N THR A 9 -2.32 6.57 13.18
CA THR A 9 -2.06 7.61 12.16
C THR A 9 -0.57 7.68 11.84
N CYS A 10 0.29 7.71 12.86
CA CYS A 10 1.73 7.75 12.66
C CYS A 10 2.26 6.45 12.01
N LEU A 11 1.81 5.28 12.46
CA LEU A 11 2.21 3.99 11.89
C LEU A 11 1.86 3.90 10.40
N THR A 12 0.62 4.24 10.04
CA THR A 12 0.17 4.26 8.64
C THR A 12 0.98 5.25 7.80
N ALA A 13 1.22 6.46 8.33
CA ALA A 13 1.97 7.49 7.63
C ALA A 13 3.43 7.06 7.39
N SER A 14 4.07 6.46 8.40
CA SER A 14 5.44 5.96 8.30
C SER A 14 5.58 4.88 7.24
N VAL A 15 4.69 3.89 7.22
CA VAL A 15 4.75 2.78 6.25
C VAL A 15 4.55 3.30 4.82
N LEU A 16 3.53 4.14 4.59
CA LEU A 16 3.28 4.72 3.27
C LEU A 16 4.43 5.65 2.83
N THR A 17 5.03 6.40 3.76
CA THR A 17 6.20 7.24 3.49
C THR A 17 7.41 6.40 3.09
N LEU A 18 7.68 5.30 3.79
CA LEU A 18 8.77 4.38 3.44
C LEU A 18 8.58 3.80 2.03
N SER A 19 7.36 3.39 1.68
CA SER A 19 7.03 2.94 0.32
C SER A 19 7.23 4.04 -0.72
N ALA A 20 6.83 5.28 -0.42
CA ALA A 20 7.03 6.42 -1.31
C ALA A 20 8.52 6.75 -1.52
N ILE A 21 9.34 6.68 -0.46
CA ILE A 21 10.80 6.87 -0.54
C ILE A 21 11.44 5.76 -1.39
N ALA A 22 11.02 4.51 -1.23
CA ALA A 22 11.52 3.40 -2.04
C ALA A 22 11.20 3.61 -3.54
N CYS A 23 9.99 4.07 -3.86
CA CYS A 23 9.59 4.45 -5.22
C CYS A 23 10.42 5.61 -5.78
N ASP A 24 10.65 6.66 -5.01
CA ASP A 24 11.48 7.80 -5.41
C ASP A 24 12.90 7.34 -5.77
N ARG A 25 13.51 6.52 -4.90
CA ARG A 25 14.82 5.91 -5.14
C ARG A 25 14.86 5.07 -6.41
N PHE A 26 13.82 4.27 -6.64
CA PHE A 26 13.70 3.48 -7.86
C PHE A 26 13.68 4.36 -9.12
N ILE A 27 12.87 5.42 -9.12
CA ILE A 27 12.76 6.35 -10.26
C ILE A 27 14.11 7.04 -10.53
N ALA A 28 14.81 7.48 -9.48
CA ALA A 28 16.11 8.14 -9.60
C ALA A 28 17.18 7.21 -10.19
N ILE A 29 17.18 5.92 -9.83
CA ILE A 29 18.13 4.92 -10.34
C ILE A 29 17.86 4.58 -11.81
N ILE A 30 16.59 4.45 -12.21
CA ILE A 30 16.22 4.05 -13.58
C ILE A 30 16.24 5.22 -14.58
N PHE A 31 15.87 6.43 -14.15
CA PHE A 31 15.72 7.60 -15.02
C PHE A 31 16.66 8.74 -14.62
N PRO A 32 17.97 8.62 -14.90
CA PRO A 32 18.97 9.62 -14.50
C PRO A 32 18.72 11.01 -15.10
N LEU A 33 18.05 11.12 -16.25
CA LEU A 33 17.72 12.40 -16.90
C LEU A 33 16.36 13.01 -16.52
N HIS A 34 15.53 12.32 -15.73
CA HIS A 34 14.18 12.77 -15.36
C HIS A 34 13.93 12.77 -13.84
N ALA A 35 14.99 12.65 -13.04
CA ALA A 35 14.96 12.70 -11.57
C ALA A 35 14.59 14.07 -10.99
N ARG A 36 14.00 14.98 -11.77
CA ARG A 36 13.44 16.23 -11.25
C ARG A 36 12.01 15.97 -10.80
N ILE A 37 11.86 15.28 -9.67
CA ILE A 37 10.59 15.30 -8.95
C ILE A 37 10.32 16.77 -8.61
N THR A 38 9.29 17.34 -9.23
CA THR A 38 8.86 18.71 -8.98
C THR A 38 8.32 18.81 -7.55
N LYS A 39 8.70 19.86 -6.80
CA LYS A 39 8.23 20.11 -5.41
C LYS A 39 6.70 19.94 -5.25
N GLN A 40 5.92 20.33 -6.27
CA GLN A 40 4.46 20.15 -6.30
C GLN A 40 4.03 18.68 -6.17
N ARG A 41 4.70 17.75 -6.86
CA ARG A 41 4.37 16.31 -6.80
C ARG A 41 4.69 15.72 -5.43
N THR A 42 5.86 16.06 -4.87
CA THR A 42 6.22 15.63 -3.51
C THR A 42 5.21 16.14 -2.48
N SER A 43 4.77 17.39 -2.59
CA SER A 43 3.75 17.94 -1.71
C SER A 43 2.43 17.17 -1.81
N VAL A 44 1.96 16.88 -3.03
CA VAL A 44 0.73 16.10 -3.24
C VAL A 44 0.84 14.71 -2.62
N VAL A 45 1.98 14.02 -2.80
CA VAL A 45 2.22 12.71 -2.20
C VAL A 45 2.18 12.79 -0.68
N ILE A 46 2.89 13.73 -0.06
CA ILE A 46 2.90 13.89 1.41
C ILE A 46 1.49 14.18 1.93
N THR A 47 0.77 15.14 1.34
CA THR A 47 -0.60 15.47 1.77
C THR A 47 -1.51 14.26 1.64
N SER A 48 -1.41 13.50 0.55
CA SER A 48 -2.22 12.28 0.37
C SER A 48 -1.94 11.20 1.41
N ILE A 49 -0.67 11.02 1.81
CA ILE A 49 -0.28 10.06 2.86
C ILE A 49 -0.95 10.44 4.17
N TRP A 50 -0.83 11.70 4.59
CA TRP A 50 -1.44 12.17 5.85
C TRP A 50 -2.97 12.06 5.83
N MET A 51 -3.61 12.41 4.72
CA MET A 51 -5.07 12.28 4.58
C MET A 51 -5.53 10.82 4.70
N THR A 52 -4.86 9.90 4.00
CA THR A 52 -5.16 8.46 4.07
C THR A 52 -4.90 7.91 5.48
N SER A 53 -3.81 8.33 6.13
CA SER A 53 -3.48 7.94 7.51
C SER A 53 -4.52 8.39 8.54
N CYS A 54 -4.97 9.64 8.43
CA CYS A 54 -6.06 10.16 9.26
C CYS A 54 -7.34 9.39 8.99
N LEU A 55 -7.68 9.15 7.71
CA LEU A 55 -8.90 8.43 7.32
C LEU A 55 -8.94 7.01 7.88
N VAL A 56 -7.83 6.26 7.79
CA VAL A 56 -7.72 4.92 8.38
C VAL A 56 -7.92 4.97 9.89
N SER A 57 -7.48 6.05 10.55
CA SER A 57 -7.48 6.16 12.01
C SER A 57 -8.79 6.70 12.59
N ILE A 58 -9.57 7.49 11.84
CA ILE A 58 -10.83 8.10 12.30
C ILE A 58 -11.83 7.07 12.86
N PRO A 59 -12.11 5.92 12.21
CA PRO A 59 -13.08 4.96 12.73
C PRO A 59 -12.74 4.45 14.14
N PHE A 60 -11.45 4.32 14.46
CA PHE A 60 -11.02 3.92 15.80
C PHE A 60 -11.39 4.93 16.90
N LEU A 61 -11.58 6.21 16.57
CA LEU A 61 -12.07 7.21 17.53
C LEU A 61 -13.53 7.00 17.93
N ILE A 62 -14.31 6.27 17.14
CA ILE A 62 -15.73 6.03 17.42
C ILE A 62 -15.93 4.64 18.02
N ILE A 63 -15.22 3.66 17.45
CA ILE A 63 -15.42 2.24 17.76
C ILE A 63 -14.72 1.85 19.06
N ARG A 64 -13.54 2.39 19.35
CA ARG A 64 -12.71 1.90 20.45
C ARG A 64 -13.04 2.56 21.77
N LYS A 65 -13.90 1.94 22.58
CA LYS A 65 -14.44 2.53 23.80
C LYS A 65 -13.73 2.00 25.04
N TYR A 66 -13.56 2.88 26.01
CA TYR A 66 -13.10 2.51 27.34
C TYR A 66 -14.32 2.15 28.20
N ARG A 67 -14.36 0.91 28.71
CA ARG A 67 -15.42 0.43 29.60
C ARG A 67 -14.79 -0.02 30.92
N ASN A 68 -15.42 0.37 32.02
CA ASN A 68 -15.10 -0.15 33.33
C ASN A 68 -16.13 -1.22 33.68
N TYR A 69 -15.66 -2.43 33.93
CA TYR A 69 -16.45 -3.54 34.44
C TYR A 69 -16.28 -3.60 35.96
N GLN A 70 -17.40 -3.50 36.67
CA GLN A 70 -17.45 -3.65 38.12
C GLN A 70 -17.77 -5.11 38.44
N TRP A 71 -16.76 -5.88 38.81
CA TRP A 71 -16.92 -7.22 39.35
C TRP A 71 -17.06 -7.17 40.88
N LYS A 72 -17.49 -8.28 41.50
CA LYS A 72 -17.79 -8.34 42.95
C LYS A 72 -16.69 -7.74 43.85
N ASN A 73 -15.41 -7.96 43.53
CA ASN A 73 -14.26 -7.47 44.31
C ASN A 73 -13.19 -6.78 43.45
N LEU A 74 -13.46 -6.48 42.18
CA LEU A 74 -12.45 -5.96 41.26
C LEU A 74 -13.06 -4.96 40.28
N LEU A 75 -12.46 -3.78 40.20
CA LEU A 75 -12.70 -2.84 39.11
C LEU A 75 -11.76 -3.20 37.96
N GLU A 76 -12.32 -3.68 36.86
CA GLU A 76 -11.55 -3.98 35.66
C GLU A 76 -11.80 -2.91 34.60
N ALA A 77 -10.73 -2.27 34.15
CA ALA A 77 -10.76 -1.30 33.08
C ALA A 77 -10.33 -1.97 31.78
N SER A 78 -11.23 -2.05 30.80
CA SER A 78 -10.95 -2.64 29.49
C SER A 78 -11.19 -1.65 28.36
N CYS A 79 -10.40 -1.77 27.29
CA CYS A 79 -10.48 -0.93 26.11
C CYS A 79 -10.81 -1.82 24.91
N GLU A 80 -12.07 -1.82 24.51
CA GLU A 80 -12.65 -2.79 23.58
C GLU A 80 -13.26 -2.11 22.35
N ASP A 81 -13.28 -2.83 21.24
CA ASP A 81 -13.85 -2.36 19.99
C ASP A 81 -15.37 -2.64 19.97
N ASP A 82 -16.18 -1.58 20.02
CA ASP A 82 -17.65 -1.62 20.02
C ASP A 82 -18.20 -1.43 18.60
N TRP A 83 -18.05 -2.47 17.78
CA TRP A 83 -18.58 -2.48 16.41
C TRP A 83 -20.12 -2.63 16.40
N PRO A 84 -20.84 -1.94 15.49
CA PRO A 84 -22.27 -2.13 15.32
C PRO A 84 -22.57 -3.59 14.97
N ARG A 85 -23.54 -4.16 15.69
CA ARG A 85 -23.95 -5.57 15.56
C ARG A 85 -25.22 -5.66 14.75
N ASP A 86 -25.23 -6.57 13.80
CA ASP A 86 -26.46 -7.00 13.14
C ASP A 86 -26.84 -8.37 13.68
N GLU A 87 -27.97 -8.42 14.38
CA GLU A 87 -28.46 -9.61 15.08
C GLU A 87 -29.66 -10.17 14.30
N ARG A 88 -29.48 -11.34 13.68
CA ARG A 88 -30.54 -12.01 12.92
C ARG A 88 -30.91 -13.31 13.62
N TRP A 89 -32.19 -13.48 13.92
CA TRP A 89 -32.72 -14.74 14.42
C TRP A 89 -32.90 -15.71 13.26
N ASP A 90 -32.24 -16.86 13.36
CA ASP A 90 -32.43 -17.96 12.42
C ASP A 90 -33.43 -18.96 13.01
N THR A 91 -34.58 -19.10 12.36
CA THR A 91 -35.67 -19.98 12.78
C THR A 91 -35.34 -21.45 12.53
N GLU A 92 -34.48 -21.75 11.55
CA GLU A 92 -34.14 -23.13 11.18
C GLU A 92 -33.13 -23.74 12.18
N SER A 93 -32.12 -22.97 12.57
CA SER A 93 -31.09 -23.38 13.52
C SER A 93 -31.48 -23.15 14.99
N VAL A 94 -32.52 -22.33 15.26
CA VAL A 94 -32.90 -21.86 16.61
C VAL A 94 -31.71 -21.17 17.33
N VAL A 95 -30.92 -20.40 16.57
CA VAL A 95 -29.76 -19.66 17.08
C VAL A 95 -29.84 -18.19 16.64
N CYS A 96 -29.42 -17.28 17.52
CA CYS A 96 -29.21 -15.88 17.17
C CYS A 96 -27.84 -15.72 16.50
N ILE A 97 -27.82 -15.37 15.20
CA ILE A 97 -26.60 -15.13 14.44
C ILE A 97 -26.23 -13.66 14.60
N ARG A 98 -25.05 -13.40 15.19
CA ARG A 98 -24.47 -12.06 15.26
C ARG A 98 -23.45 -11.86 14.15
N THR A 99 -23.71 -10.89 13.27
CA THR A 99 -22.79 -10.51 12.20
C THR A 99 -22.27 -9.09 12.40
N TYR A 100 -21.06 -8.83 11.87
CA TYR A 100 -20.37 -7.55 11.98
C TYR A 100 -19.87 -7.13 10.58
N PRO A 101 -20.77 -6.73 9.67
CA PRO A 101 -20.41 -6.50 8.26
C PRO A 101 -19.38 -5.37 8.10
N LEU A 102 -19.55 -4.27 8.84
CA LEU A 102 -18.65 -3.12 8.82
C LEU A 102 -17.25 -3.45 9.37
N LYS A 103 -17.19 -4.34 10.37
CA LYS A 103 -15.92 -4.80 10.94
C LYS A 103 -15.08 -5.48 9.87
N GLN A 104 -15.66 -6.44 9.16
CA GLN A 104 -14.94 -7.22 8.15
C GLN A 104 -14.40 -6.31 7.04
N LEU A 105 -15.26 -5.44 6.48
CA LEU A 105 -14.85 -4.49 5.43
C LEU A 105 -13.68 -3.61 5.88
N TYR A 106 -13.77 -3.06 7.08
CA TYR A 106 -12.75 -2.16 7.62
C TYR A 106 -11.41 -2.86 7.85
N TYR A 107 -11.39 -4.01 8.54
CA TYR A 107 -10.15 -4.73 8.79
C TYR A 107 -9.51 -5.19 7.47
N THR A 108 -10.30 -5.65 6.49
CA THR A 108 -9.78 -5.96 5.15
C THR A 108 -9.14 -4.73 4.50
N PHE A 109 -9.80 -3.58 4.51
CA PHE A 109 -9.24 -2.33 3.96
C PHE A 109 -7.94 -1.91 4.65
N VAL A 110 -7.90 -1.98 5.99
CA VAL A 110 -6.72 -1.64 6.79
C VAL A 110 -5.55 -2.57 6.48
N THR A 111 -5.79 -3.89 6.43
CA THR A 111 -4.74 -4.86 6.11
C THR A 111 -4.22 -4.68 4.68
N VAL A 112 -5.09 -4.42 3.70
CA VAL A 112 -4.68 -4.12 2.32
C VAL A 112 -3.77 -2.90 2.26
N THR A 113 -4.18 -1.80 2.91
CA THR A 113 -3.46 -0.53 2.89
C THR A 113 -2.13 -0.59 3.63
N LEU A 114 -2.07 -1.27 4.78
CA LEU A 114 -0.89 -1.31 5.65
C LEU A 114 0.10 -2.44 5.32
N PHE A 115 -0.35 -3.51 4.68
CA PHE A 115 0.48 -4.68 4.44
C PHE A 115 0.66 -4.95 2.95
N PHE A 116 -0.44 -5.23 2.24
CA PHE A 116 -0.35 -5.68 0.85
C PHE A 116 0.21 -4.61 -0.10
N VAL A 117 -0.27 -3.37 0.02
CA VAL A 117 0.21 -2.26 -0.82
C VAL A 117 1.71 -1.99 -0.58
N PRO A 118 2.19 -1.74 0.66
CA PRO A 118 3.60 -1.54 0.93
C PRO A 118 4.50 -2.71 0.50
N VAL A 119 4.08 -3.95 0.75
CA VAL A 119 4.84 -5.16 0.39
C VAL A 119 4.95 -5.30 -1.12
N ALA A 120 3.85 -5.11 -1.85
CA ALA A 120 3.85 -5.16 -3.32
C ALA A 120 4.80 -4.11 -3.91
N ILE A 121 4.78 -2.88 -3.38
CA ILE A 121 5.69 -1.80 -3.78
C ILE A 121 7.15 -2.20 -3.57
N MET A 122 7.47 -2.71 -2.38
CA MET A 122 8.83 -3.12 -2.04
C MET A 122 9.31 -4.26 -2.92
N ILE A 123 8.50 -5.32 -3.09
CA ILE A 123 8.86 -6.45 -3.96
C ILE A 123 9.13 -5.97 -5.39
N VAL A 124 8.23 -5.18 -5.97
CA VAL A 124 8.38 -4.70 -7.34
C VAL A 124 9.63 -3.82 -7.49
N THR A 125 9.81 -2.84 -6.61
CA THR A 125 10.97 -1.93 -6.67
C THR A 125 12.30 -2.69 -6.53
N TYR A 126 12.43 -3.59 -5.56
CA TYR A 126 13.65 -4.38 -5.37
C TYR A 126 13.91 -5.36 -6.51
N MET A 127 12.89 -6.08 -6.98
CA MET A 127 13.05 -7.00 -8.11
C MET A 127 13.56 -6.26 -9.36
N LEU A 128 13.04 -5.06 -9.63
CA LEU A 128 13.49 -4.24 -10.75
C LEU A 128 14.94 -3.75 -10.59
N ILE A 129 15.35 -3.36 -9.37
CA ILE A 129 16.74 -2.99 -9.07
C ILE A 129 17.69 -4.17 -9.32
N ILE A 130 17.35 -5.36 -8.82
CA ILE A 130 18.16 -6.57 -8.99
C ILE A 130 18.31 -6.90 -10.48
N CYS A 131 17.21 -6.89 -11.24
CA CYS A 131 17.24 -7.11 -12.68
C CYS A 131 18.13 -6.09 -13.42
N ARG A 132 18.10 -4.82 -13.01
CA ARG A 132 18.94 -3.78 -13.61
C ARG A 132 20.42 -4.00 -13.30
N LEU A 133 20.75 -4.34 -12.05
CA LEU A 133 22.13 -4.58 -11.63
C LEU A 133 22.75 -5.77 -12.37
N TRP A 134 22.01 -6.88 -12.47
CA TRP A 134 22.44 -8.07 -13.20
C TRP A 134 22.72 -7.79 -14.68
N ARG A 135 22.00 -6.83 -15.25
CA ARG A 135 22.17 -6.40 -16.63
C ARG A 135 23.32 -5.42 -16.82
N SER A 136 23.56 -4.53 -15.85
CA SER A 136 24.70 -3.61 -15.87
C SER A 136 26.04 -4.32 -15.71
N GLN A 137 26.05 -5.49 -15.04
CA GLN A 137 27.25 -6.28 -14.83
C GLN A 137 27.57 -7.27 -15.97
N ALA A 138 26.77 -7.26 -17.05
CA ALA A 138 27.05 -8.01 -18.27
C ALA A 138 27.53 -7.10 -19.42
N PRO A 139 28.81 -6.71 -19.39
CA PRO A 139 29.63 -6.73 -20.60
C PRO A 139 30.91 -7.50 -20.29
N GLY A 140 30.85 -8.83 -20.41
CA GLY A 140 32.05 -9.61 -20.60
C GLY A 140 32.75 -9.12 -21.88
N GLU A 141 34.03 -8.84 -21.75
CA GLU A 141 34.99 -8.41 -22.77
C GLU A 141 34.79 -9.17 -24.09
N ALA A 142 33.98 -8.61 -24.99
CA ALA A 142 33.58 -9.30 -26.19
C ALA A 142 34.58 -9.02 -27.30
N ASN A 143 35.50 -9.96 -27.45
CA ASN A 143 36.30 -10.20 -28.63
C ASN A 143 35.47 -9.97 -29.91
N ILE A 144 36.03 -9.21 -30.85
CA ILE A 144 35.40 -8.67 -32.08
C ILE A 144 34.85 -9.77 -33.02
N VAL A 145 35.09 -11.04 -32.74
CA VAL A 145 34.75 -12.19 -33.59
C VAL A 145 33.31 -12.70 -33.40
N ASN A 146 32.62 -12.42 -32.28
CA ASN A 146 31.31 -13.04 -31.97
C ASN A 146 30.05 -12.24 -32.38
N ILE A 147 30.18 -11.39 -33.40
CA ILE A 147 29.18 -10.40 -33.85
C ILE A 147 27.82 -11.04 -34.21
N ASN A 148 27.81 -12.28 -34.70
CA ASN A 148 26.59 -12.97 -35.15
C ASN A 148 25.79 -13.61 -33.99
N MET A 149 26.45 -14.11 -32.93
CA MET A 149 25.77 -14.55 -31.70
C MET A 149 25.30 -13.34 -30.87
N GLN A 150 26.02 -12.22 -30.95
CA GLN A 150 25.61 -10.97 -30.30
C GLN A 150 24.32 -10.38 -30.86
N GLN A 151 23.93 -10.62 -32.12
CA GLN A 151 22.69 -10.07 -32.67
C GLN A 151 21.42 -10.75 -32.13
N ARG A 152 21.42 -12.07 -31.91
CA ARG A 152 20.31 -12.79 -31.25
C ARG A 152 20.22 -12.45 -29.76
N ALA A 153 21.37 -12.26 -29.09
CA ALA A 153 21.43 -11.75 -27.73
C ALA A 153 20.93 -10.29 -27.65
N LYS A 154 21.33 -9.42 -28.59
CA LYS A 154 20.83 -8.03 -28.71
C LYS A 154 19.32 -7.97 -28.95
N LYS A 155 18.73 -8.92 -29.69
CA LYS A 155 17.27 -9.00 -29.92
C LYS A 155 16.52 -9.49 -28.67
N LYS A 156 17.06 -10.47 -27.92
CA LYS A 156 16.53 -10.89 -26.60
C LYS A 156 16.66 -9.78 -25.56
N VAL A 157 17.78 -9.06 -25.57
CA VAL A 157 18.07 -7.89 -24.73
C VAL A 157 17.10 -6.77 -25.08
N TYR A 158 16.92 -6.39 -26.35
CA TYR A 158 15.94 -5.37 -26.75
C TYR A 158 14.50 -5.77 -26.37
N ASN A 159 14.12 -7.04 -26.54
CA ASN A 159 12.80 -7.52 -26.15
C ASN A 159 12.61 -7.47 -24.62
N ASN A 160 13.62 -7.86 -23.84
CA ASN A 160 13.58 -7.79 -22.37
C ASN A 160 13.69 -6.35 -21.84
N GLU A 161 14.37 -5.43 -22.53
CA GLU A 161 14.29 -3.98 -22.24
C GLU A 161 12.88 -3.49 -22.51
N SER A 162 12.29 -3.81 -23.66
CA SER A 162 10.94 -3.37 -24.00
C SER A 162 9.87 -3.91 -23.03
N ILE A 163 10.00 -5.15 -22.55
CA ILE A 163 9.10 -5.74 -21.55
C ILE A 163 9.29 -5.06 -20.20
N LEU A 164 10.52 -4.76 -19.78
CA LEU A 164 10.77 -4.09 -18.50
C LEU A 164 10.38 -2.61 -18.55
N THR A 165 10.59 -1.92 -19.67
CA THR A 165 10.09 -0.55 -19.86
C THR A 165 8.57 -0.54 -19.86
N ARG A 166 7.93 -1.50 -20.56
CA ARG A 166 6.48 -1.71 -20.51
C ARG A 166 5.99 -2.06 -19.13
N LEU A 167 6.70 -2.91 -18.38
CA LEU A 167 6.39 -3.26 -16.99
C LEU A 167 6.60 -2.05 -16.07
N CYS A 168 7.61 -1.21 -16.29
CA CYS A 168 7.81 0.04 -15.55
C CYS A 168 6.76 1.09 -15.92
N THR A 169 6.28 1.13 -17.17
CA THR A 169 5.17 2.02 -17.56
C THR A 169 3.85 1.47 -17.06
N LEU A 170 3.63 0.16 -17.07
CA LEU A 170 2.48 -0.52 -16.46
C LEU A 170 2.51 -0.37 -14.94
N VAL A 171 3.66 -0.50 -14.28
CA VAL A 171 3.79 -0.28 -12.84
C VAL A 171 3.61 1.19 -12.55
N ARG A 172 4.12 2.13 -13.35
CA ARG A 172 3.82 3.56 -13.19
C ARG A 172 2.34 3.88 -13.42
N TYR A 173 1.71 3.24 -14.42
CA TYR A 173 0.31 3.41 -14.76
C TYR A 173 -0.59 2.78 -13.70
N ASN A 174 -0.32 1.54 -13.29
CA ASN A 174 -1.03 0.76 -12.28
C ASN A 174 -0.77 1.30 -10.87
N MET A 175 0.42 1.81 -10.55
CA MET A 175 0.66 2.51 -9.28
C MET A 175 -0.07 3.85 -9.24
N ASN A 176 -0.05 4.64 -10.33
CA ASN A 176 -0.89 5.83 -10.41
C ASN A 176 -2.38 5.45 -10.37
N GLU A 177 -2.81 4.41 -11.08
CA GLU A 177 -4.20 3.95 -11.10
C GLU A 177 -4.64 3.42 -9.74
N GLU A 178 -3.84 2.63 -9.04
CA GLU A 178 -4.14 2.14 -7.69
C GLU A 178 -4.19 3.33 -6.72
N PHE A 179 -3.23 4.27 -6.77
CA PHE A 179 -3.28 5.48 -5.94
C PHE A 179 -4.51 6.36 -6.25
N PHE A 180 -4.82 6.59 -7.52
CA PHE A 180 -5.95 7.41 -7.96
C PHE A 180 -7.29 6.68 -7.79
N THR A 181 -7.35 5.36 -7.92
CA THR A 181 -8.54 4.53 -7.69
C THR A 181 -8.83 4.44 -6.20
N VAL A 182 -7.81 4.29 -5.35
CA VAL A 182 -7.96 4.37 -3.89
C VAL A 182 -8.41 5.78 -3.48
N LEU A 183 -7.80 6.84 -4.02
CA LEU A 183 -8.28 8.22 -3.81
C LEU A 183 -9.73 8.39 -4.30
N TYR A 184 -10.05 7.94 -5.51
CA TYR A 184 -11.38 8.07 -6.12
C TYR A 184 -12.43 7.28 -5.36
N LEU A 185 -12.13 6.07 -4.89
CA LEU A 185 -13.01 5.27 -4.03
C LEU A 185 -13.22 5.96 -2.68
N ILE A 186 -12.17 6.53 -2.09
CA ILE A 186 -12.26 7.34 -0.86
C ILE A 186 -13.16 8.57 -1.09
N PHE A 187 -12.94 9.34 -2.16
CA PHE A 187 -13.75 10.51 -2.49
C PHE A 187 -15.19 10.15 -2.87
N LYS A 188 -15.42 9.01 -3.53
CA LYS A 188 -16.76 8.53 -3.93
C LYS A 188 -17.54 7.96 -2.75
N LEU A 189 -16.87 7.30 -1.80
CA LEU A 189 -17.45 6.92 -0.50
C LEU A 189 -17.85 8.17 0.31
N PHE A 190 -17.09 9.26 0.21
CA PHE A 190 -17.41 10.54 0.86
C PHE A 190 -18.57 11.30 0.20
N ALA A 191 -18.83 11.08 -1.09
CA ALA A 191 -19.91 11.74 -1.85
C ALA A 191 -21.26 10.98 -1.81
N LEU A 192 -21.31 9.83 -1.13
CA LEU A 192 -22.51 8.97 -1.00
C LEU A 192 -23.16 9.04 0.39
N GLN A 193 -22.80 10.05 1.18
CA GLN A 193 -23.38 10.35 2.50
C GLN A 193 -23.82 11.81 2.55
#